data_AF-A0AAD4WUS3-F1
#
_entry.id   AF-A0AAD4WUS3-F1
#
_cell.length_a   1.000
_cell.length_b   1.000
_cell.length_c   1.000
_cell.angle_alpha   90.00
_cell.angle_beta   90.00
_cell.angle_gamma   90.00
#
_symmetry.space_group_name_H-M   'P 1'
#
loop_
_entity.id
_entity.type
_entity.pdbx_description
1 polymer ?
#
loop_
_entity_poly.entity_id
_entity_poly.type
_entity_poly.pdbx_seq_one_letter_code
_entity_poly.pdbx_strand_id
1 'polypeptide(L)'
;MGAYQRLVKDLASKFERIPREMNVQADCLAHATSTSMEDMRVGPVELLSSPSILIGLGVMQIDAEEETWMTPIMNYFTKETQPNNPIEAKKLRIKAAWYAIIDDTLFQQFSRKCDKF
;
A
#
# COMPACT_ATOMS: atom_id res chain seq x y z
N MET A 1 -22.86 3.76 18.34
CA MET A 1 -21.72 4.56 17.82
C MET A 1 -20.52 4.71 18.78
N GLY A 2 -20.66 4.53 20.11
CA GLY A 2 -19.56 4.80 21.05
C GLY A 2 -18.40 3.80 21.10
N ALA A 3 -18.60 2.53 20.71
CA ALA A 3 -17.55 1.51 20.76
C ALA A 3 -16.42 1.77 19.75
N TYR A 4 -16.76 2.13 18.51
CA TYR A 4 -15.79 2.48 17.47
C TYR A 4 -14.97 3.72 17.86
N GLN A 5 -15.63 4.74 18.44
CA GLN A 5 -14.97 5.97 18.86
C GLN A 5 -13.95 5.75 19.97
N ARG A 6 -14.19 4.80 20.88
CA ARG A 6 -13.23 4.42 21.94
C ARG A 6 -11.99 3.73 21.35
N LEU A 7 -12.19 2.81 20.42
CA LEU A 7 -11.11 2.08 19.75
C LEU A 7 -10.21 3.04 18.95
N VAL A 8 -10.80 3.97 18.20
CA VAL A 8 -10.03 4.97 17.45
C VAL A 8 -9.21 5.86 18.39
N LYS A 9 -9.75 6.26 19.54
CA LYS A 9 -9.01 7.06 20.53
C LYS A 9 -7.85 6.29 21.17
N ASP A 10 -8.04 5.02 21.50
CA ASP A 10 -6.99 4.15 22.06
C ASP A 10 -5.88 3.86 21.06
N LEU A 11 -6.21 3.74 19.77
CA LEU A 11 -5.19 3.61 18.73
C LEU A 11 -4.47 4.94 18.50
N ALA A 12 -5.22 6.05 18.45
CA ALA A 12 -4.64 7.37 18.22
C ALA A 12 -3.67 7.80 19.34
N SER A 13 -3.84 7.34 20.58
CA SER A 13 -2.90 7.63 21.68
C SER A 13 -1.55 6.92 21.54
N LYS A 14 -1.46 5.88 20.70
CA LYS A 14 -0.21 5.14 20.44
C LYS A 14 0.67 5.79 19.38
N PHE A 15 0.17 6.81 18.69
CA PHE A 15 0.88 7.50 17.62
C PHE A 15 0.90 9.00 17.85
N GLU A 16 2.06 9.61 17.63
CA GLU A 16 2.16 11.06 17.60
C GLU A 16 1.74 11.58 16.22
N ARG A 17 0.69 12.39 16.17
CA ARG A 17 0.28 13.04 14.92
C ARG A 17 1.10 14.30 14.72
N ILE A 18 1.98 14.28 13.72
CA ILE A 18 2.69 15.48 13.27
C ILE A 18 1.68 16.39 12.53
N PRO A 19 1.51 17.66 12.94
CA PRO A 19 0.69 18.64 12.21
C PRO A 19 1.18 18.78 10.77
N ARG A 20 0.27 19.04 9.82
CA ARG A 20 0.65 19.09 8.41
C ARG A 20 1.60 20.25 8.11
N GLU A 21 1.46 21.33 8.86
CA GLU A 21 2.31 22.52 8.83
C GLU A 21 3.75 22.22 9.24
N MET A 22 3.98 21.15 10.01
CA MET A 22 5.30 20.67 10.42
C MET A 22 5.91 19.66 9.45
N ASN A 23 5.15 19.19 8.44
CA ASN A 23 5.60 18.21 7.44
C ASN A 23 6.19 18.86 6.17
N VAL A 24 6.36 20.19 6.15
CA VAL A 24 6.74 20.95 4.95
C VAL A 24 8.00 20.40 4.28
N GLN A 25 9.03 20.05 5.05
CA GLN A 25 10.27 19.51 4.48
C GLN A 25 10.06 18.14 3.81
N ALA A 26 9.28 17.25 4.43
CA ALA A 26 8.98 15.94 3.85
C ALA A 26 8.10 16.08 2.60
N ASP A 27 7.12 16.98 2.61
CA ASP A 27 6.28 17.30 1.45
C ASP A 27 7.13 17.88 0.30
N CYS A 28 8.09 18.77 0.60
CA CYS A 28 9.04 19.29 -0.39
C CYS A 28 9.92 18.18 -0.99
N LEU A 29 10.41 17.25 -0.18
CA LEU A 29 11.20 16.10 -0.65
C LEU A 29 10.37 15.14 -1.51
N ALA A 30 9.11 14.87 -1.13
CA ALA A 30 8.21 14.04 -1.93
C ALA A 30 7.85 14.70 -3.27
N HIS A 31 7.71 16.03 -3.30
CA HIS A 31 7.54 16.76 -4.56
C HIS A 31 8.79 16.65 -5.44
N ALA A 32 9.97 16.79 -4.84
CA ALA A 32 11.25 16.71 -5.53
C ALA A 32 11.51 15.36 -6.20
N THR A 33 11.03 14.25 -5.64
CA THR A 33 11.15 12.93 -6.27
C THR A 33 10.16 12.72 -7.42
N SER A 34 9.06 13.48 -7.45
CA SER A 34 8.05 13.42 -8.50
C SER A 34 8.33 14.33 -9.70
N THR A 35 9.10 15.41 -9.50
CA THR A 35 9.45 16.39 -10.54
C THR A 35 10.90 16.23 -10.99
N SER A 36 11.27 16.78 -12.15
CA SER A 36 12.68 16.78 -12.54
C SER A 36 13.50 17.62 -11.55
N MET A 37 14.76 17.23 -11.34
CA MET A 37 15.69 17.91 -10.44
C MET A 37 15.99 19.36 -10.86
N GLU A 38 15.69 19.71 -12.12
CA GLU A 38 15.96 21.02 -12.72
C GLU A 38 14.94 22.09 -12.28
N ASP A 39 13.71 21.69 -11.95
CA ASP A 39 12.63 22.59 -11.49
C ASP A 39 12.60 22.77 -9.96
N MET A 40 13.57 22.19 -9.26
CA MET A 40 13.55 22.03 -7.80
C MET A 40 14.07 23.28 -7.07
N ARG A 41 13.17 23.99 -6.38
CA ARG A 41 13.48 25.12 -5.47
C ARG A 41 13.65 24.68 -4.01
N VAL A 42 14.22 23.51 -3.77
CA VAL A 42 14.43 22.97 -2.42
C VAL A 42 15.93 23.08 -2.10
N GLY A 43 16.29 23.34 -0.84
CA GLY A 43 17.68 23.46 -0.40
C GLY A 43 18.57 22.26 -0.78
N PRO A 44 19.89 22.30 -0.48
CA PRO A 44 20.83 21.29 -0.96
C PRO A 44 20.36 19.87 -0.61
N VAL A 45 20.18 19.04 -1.63
CA VAL A 45 19.83 17.61 -1.50
C VAL A 45 21.06 16.78 -1.81
N GLU A 46 21.38 15.85 -0.91
CA GLU A 46 22.48 14.91 -1.09
C GLU A 46 22.05 13.80 -2.05
N LEU A 47 22.78 13.69 -3.15
CA LEU A 47 22.65 12.56 -4.07
C LEU A 47 23.57 11.43 -3.58
N LEU A 48 22.97 10.31 -3.16
CA LEU A 48 23.72 9.12 -2.76
C LEU A 48 23.92 8.21 -3.98
N SER A 49 25.15 7.78 -4.23
CA SER A 49 25.50 6.84 -5.30
C SER A 49 25.12 5.39 -4.98
N SER A 50 24.80 5.10 -3.71
CA SER A 50 24.33 3.80 -3.23
C SER A 50 23.23 3.98 -2.18
N PRO A 51 22.31 3.01 -2.02
CA PRO A 51 21.25 3.07 -1.00
C PRO A 51 21.84 3.24 0.41
N SER A 52 21.33 4.20 1.19
CA SER A 52 21.72 4.40 2.61
C SER A 52 21.09 3.38 3.55
N ILE A 53 20.05 2.68 3.08
CA ILE A 53 19.35 1.64 3.82
C ILE A 53 19.76 0.30 3.22
N LEU A 54 20.04 -0.68 4.07
CA LEU A 54 20.18 -2.08 3.65
C LEU A 54 18.87 -2.50 2.98
N ILE A 55 18.89 -2.58 1.65
CA ILE A 55 17.82 -3.21 0.87
C ILE A 55 17.74 -4.66 1.34
N GLY A 56 16.68 -5.00 2.09
CA GLY A 56 16.51 -6.33 2.67
C GLY A 56 16.51 -6.39 4.20
N LEU A 57 16.43 -5.26 4.94
CA LEU A 57 15.93 -5.30 6.32
C LEU A 57 14.57 -6.02 6.28
N GLY A 58 14.56 -7.25 6.80
CA GLY A 58 13.47 -8.20 6.63
C GLY A 58 12.13 -7.53 6.89
N VAL A 59 11.26 -7.51 5.88
CA VAL A 59 9.85 -7.24 6.11
C VAL A 59 9.42 -8.27 7.15
N MET A 60 8.93 -7.82 8.31
CA MET A 60 8.48 -8.74 9.34
C MET A 60 7.33 -9.54 8.75
N GLN A 61 7.62 -10.77 8.34
CA GLN A 61 6.63 -11.68 7.82
C GLN A 61 5.68 -11.95 8.98
N ILE A 62 4.46 -11.43 8.87
CA ILE A 62 3.40 -11.84 9.77
C ILE A 62 3.10 -13.26 9.32
N ASP A 63 3.51 -14.25 10.12
CA ASP A 63 3.15 -15.64 9.88
C ASP A 63 1.63 -15.71 9.82
N ALA A 64 1.11 -15.83 8.60
CA ALA A 64 -0.31 -15.97 8.36
C ALA A 64 -0.66 -17.44 8.63
N GLU A 65 -0.92 -17.76 9.90
CA GLU A 65 -1.55 -19.03 10.28
C GLU A 65 -2.97 -19.14 9.67
N GLU A 66 -3.56 -18.02 9.23
CA GLU A 66 -4.88 -17.91 8.63
C GLU A 66 -4.87 -17.54 7.12
N GLU A 67 -6.02 -17.79 6.48
CA GLU A 67 -6.28 -17.45 5.09
C GLU A 67 -6.11 -15.94 4.83
N THR A 68 -4.99 -15.54 4.21
CA THR A 68 -4.74 -14.13 3.87
C THR A 68 -5.77 -13.57 2.89
N TRP A 69 -5.87 -12.24 2.81
CA TRP A 69 -6.74 -11.56 1.84
C TRP A 69 -6.45 -11.94 0.36
N MET A 70 -5.25 -12.48 0.07
CA MET A 70 -4.82 -12.94 -1.25
C MET A 70 -5.35 -14.33 -1.59
N THR A 71 -5.55 -15.20 -0.59
CA THR A 71 -5.90 -16.61 -0.82
C THR A 71 -7.19 -16.79 -1.62
N PRO A 72 -8.28 -16.03 -1.38
CA PRO A 72 -9.48 -16.14 -2.22
C PRO A 72 -9.24 -15.73 -3.68
N ILE A 73 -8.33 -14.78 -3.92
CA ILE A 73 -7.97 -14.31 -5.27
C ILE A 73 -7.13 -15.37 -5.99
N MET A 74 -6.15 -15.96 -5.29
CA MET A 74 -5.34 -17.04 -5.86
C MET A 74 -6.16 -18.28 -6.14
N ASN A 75 -7.05 -18.68 -5.23
CA ASN A 75 -7.95 -19.80 -5.44
C ASN A 75 -8.91 -19.55 -6.62
N TYR A 76 -9.36 -18.31 -6.82
CA TYR A 76 -10.17 -17.93 -7.99
C TYR A 76 -9.44 -18.15 -9.32
N PHE A 77 -8.15 -17.81 -9.40
CA PHE A 77 -7.34 -18.00 -10.61
C PHE A 77 -6.86 -19.45 -10.82
N THR A 78 -6.54 -20.17 -9.74
CA THR A 78 -5.91 -21.50 -9.82
C THR A 78 -6.90 -22.67 -9.75
N LYS A 79 -7.97 -22.53 -8.95
CA LYS A 79 -8.94 -23.60 -8.67
C LYS A 79 -10.33 -23.30 -9.23
N GLU A 80 -10.51 -22.14 -9.89
CA GLU A 80 -11.81 -21.63 -10.35
C GLU A 80 -12.90 -21.59 -9.26
N THR A 81 -12.50 -21.61 -7.98
CA THR A 81 -13.45 -21.65 -6.87
C THR A 81 -14.13 -20.29 -6.71
N GLN A 82 -15.46 -20.27 -6.77
CA GLN A 82 -16.27 -19.08 -6.56
C GLN A 82 -17.26 -19.30 -5.40
N PRO A 83 -17.51 -18.29 -4.55
CA PRO A 83 -18.55 -18.39 -3.52
C PRO A 83 -19.94 -18.67 -4.12
N ASN A 84 -20.74 -19.49 -3.45
CA ASN A 84 -22.12 -19.79 -3.87
C ASN A 84 -23.03 -18.55 -3.83
N ASN A 85 -22.73 -17.59 -2.95
CA ASN A 85 -23.48 -16.34 -2.86
C ASN A 85 -23.14 -15.44 -4.07
N PRO A 86 -24.12 -15.06 -4.92
CA PRO A 86 -23.88 -14.27 -6.13
C PRO A 86 -23.28 -12.89 -5.85
N ILE A 87 -23.54 -12.30 -4.66
CA ILE A 87 -23.01 -11.01 -4.28
C ILE A 87 -21.52 -11.11 -3.95
N GLU A 88 -21.12 -12.13 -3.20
CA GLU A 88 -19.73 -12.39 -2.83
C GLU A 88 -18.91 -12.82 -4.04
N ALA A 89 -19.49 -13.68 -4.87
CA ALA A 89 -19.00 -14.08 -6.18
C ALA A 89 -18.67 -12.87 -7.07
N LYS A 90 -19.56 -11.88 -7.12
CA LYS A 90 -19.34 -10.63 -7.87
C LYS A 90 -18.23 -9.78 -7.26
N LYS A 91 -18.20 -9.64 -5.92
CA LYS A 91 -17.13 -8.89 -5.22
C LYS A 91 -15.76 -9.51 -5.51
N LEU A 92 -15.66 -10.83 -5.47
CA LEU A 92 -14.42 -11.54 -5.77
C LEU A 92 -13.95 -11.28 -7.20
N ARG A 93 -14.86 -11.38 -8.19
CA ARG A 93 -14.53 -11.08 -9.60
C ARG A 93 -14.02 -9.65 -9.80
N ILE A 94 -14.67 -8.67 -9.18
CA ILE A 94 -14.25 -7.26 -9.26
C ILE A 94 -12.85 -7.09 -8.66
N LYS A 95 -12.59 -7.73 -7.50
CA LYS A 95 -11.29 -7.66 -6.84
C LYS A 95 -10.21 -8.36 -7.66
N ALA A 96 -10.49 -9.57 -8.16
CA ALA A 96 -9.56 -10.35 -8.97
C ALA A 96 -9.16 -9.64 -10.27
N ALA A 97 -10.07 -8.87 -10.88
CA ALA A 97 -9.77 -8.06 -12.06
C ALA A 97 -8.69 -6.98 -11.85
N TRP A 98 -8.29 -6.70 -10.60
CA TRP A 98 -7.18 -5.78 -10.31
C TRP A 98 -5.83 -6.48 -10.22
N TYR A 99 -5.79 -7.81 -10.35
CA TYR A 99 -4.60 -8.62 -10.17
C TYR A 99 -4.39 -9.60 -11.32
N ALA A 100 -3.16 -10.08 -11.47
CA ALA A 100 -2.79 -11.14 -12.39
C ALA A 100 -1.71 -12.02 -11.76
N ILE A 101 -1.67 -13.28 -12.18
CA ILE A 101 -0.60 -14.21 -11.80
C ILE A 101 0.45 -14.20 -12.90
N ILE A 102 1.71 -13.97 -12.52
CA ILE A 102 2.89 -14.08 -13.39
C ILE A 102 3.88 -14.94 -12.61
N ASP A 103 4.36 -16.04 -13.20
CA ASP A 103 5.29 -16.99 -12.55
C ASP A 103 4.84 -17.39 -11.13
N ASP A 104 3.58 -17.85 -11.02
CA ASP A 104 2.92 -18.25 -9.75
C ASP A 104 2.84 -17.16 -8.66
N THR A 105 3.16 -15.92 -9.00
CA THR A 105 3.16 -14.78 -8.08
C THR A 105 2.03 -13.80 -8.43
N LEU A 106 1.27 -13.36 -7.42
CA LEU A 106 0.16 -12.42 -7.61
C LEU A 106 0.69 -10.98 -7.72
N PHE A 107 0.47 -10.35 -8.85
CA PHE A 107 0.78 -8.95 -9.12
C PHE A 107 -0.49 -8.12 -9.22
N GLN A 108 -0.42 -6.86 -8.76
CA GLN A 108 -1.49 -5.89 -8.95
C GLN A 108 -1.35 -5.24 -10.34
N GLN A 109 -2.35 -5.35 -11.20
CA GLN A 109 -2.31 -4.83 -12.57
C GLN A 109 -2.61 -3.33 -12.65
N PHE A 110 -3.64 -2.87 -11.91
CA PHE A 110 -4.14 -1.51 -12.03
C PHE A 110 -4.37 -0.90 -10.64
N SER A 111 -3.35 -0.22 -10.13
CA SER A 111 -3.60 0.89 -9.23
C SER A 111 -4.31 1.97 -10.05
N ARG A 112 -5.62 2.17 -9.87
CA ARG A 112 -6.26 3.45 -10.24
C ARG A 112 -5.81 4.56 -9.28
N LYS A 113 -4.51 4.68 -9.03
CA LYS A 113 -3.92 6.00 -8.86
C LYS A 113 -3.53 6.42 -10.27
N CYS A 114 -4.48 7.05 -10.95
CA CYS A 114 -4.07 8.19 -11.75
C CYS A 114 -3.46 9.16 -10.74
N ASP A 115 -2.15 9.05 -10.54
CA ASP A 115 -1.37 10.18 -10.11
C ASP A 115 -1.52 11.22 -11.22
N LYS A 116 -2.57 12.03 -11.10
CA LYS A 116 -2.53 13.38 -11.62
C LYS A 116 -1.61 14.12 -10.67
N PHE A 117 -0.33 14.08 -10.98
CA PHE A 117 0.55 15.20 -10.69
C PHE A 117 0.13 16.36 -11.61
#